data_AF-A0A9Q1DMF8-F1
#
_entry.id   AF-A0A9Q1DMF8-F1
#
_cell.length_a   1.000
_cell.length_b   1.000
_cell.length_c   1.000
_cell.angle_alpha   90.00
_cell.angle_beta   90.00
_cell.angle_gamma   90.00
#
_symmetry.space_group_name_H-M   'P 1'
#
loop_
_entity.id
_entity.type
_entity.pdbx_description
1 polymer ?
#
loop_
_entity_poly.entity_id
_entity_poly.type
_entity_poly.pdbx_seq_one_letter_code
_entity_poly.pdbx_strand_id
1 'polypeptide(L)'
;MPAQTRLLRGRFAASGFTCLNDAPVRPAPLDSLHGLHELLIYGRPVHVTLIARRSSKFAGTRFLKRGANCEGDVANEVETEQIIHDASVMSYNAGSYSSYVQVRGSVPLYWSQDISTMMPKPPIRLDQADPYAHVAALHFDQMLQRFGSPIIILNLVKKREKRKHEKILSEELFPAIINLNQFLPRPLHRLHRLGHGALHQEQAVERAGPTQPHRGERGEEDRLLRQPARLLLPRCPAGREVG
;
A
#
# COMPACT_ATOMS: atom_id res chain seq x y z
N MET A 1 22.73 -3.40 -0.48
CA MET A 1 21.31 -3.35 -0.87
C MET A 1 21.02 -1.98 -1.50
N PRO A 2 20.98 -1.85 -2.84
CA PRO A 2 20.39 -0.66 -3.41
C PRO A 2 18.88 -0.77 -3.11
N ALA A 3 18.37 0.11 -2.27
CA ALA A 3 16.94 0.39 -2.28
C ALA A 3 16.60 0.65 -3.75
N GLN A 4 15.72 -0.16 -4.34
CA GLN A 4 15.19 0.15 -5.66
C GLN A 4 14.32 1.39 -5.48
N THR A 5 14.98 2.56 -5.51
CA THR A 5 14.38 3.86 -5.71
C THR A 5 13.75 3.77 -7.09
N ARG A 6 12.48 3.39 -7.12
CA ARG A 6 11.67 3.51 -8.32
C ARG A 6 11.54 5.00 -8.56
N LEU A 7 12.45 5.55 -9.35
CA LEU A 7 12.32 6.86 -9.95
C LEU A 7 11.09 6.74 -10.86
N LEU A 8 9.91 6.97 -10.30
CA LEU A 8 8.71 7.19 -11.09
C LEU A 8 8.98 8.48 -11.87
N ARG A 9 9.61 8.36 -13.04
CA ARG A 9 9.45 9.29 -14.16
C ARG A 9 8.01 9.13 -14.66
N GLY A 10 7.05 9.40 -13.78
CA GLY A 10 5.72 9.75 -14.21
C GLY A 10 5.84 11.10 -14.87
N ARG A 11 5.38 11.20 -16.11
CA ARG A 11 4.93 12.48 -16.65
C ARG A 11 3.80 12.94 -15.72
N PHE A 12 4.15 13.64 -14.65
CA PHE A 12 3.23 14.52 -13.99
C PHE A 12 2.93 15.59 -15.03
N ALA A 13 1.73 15.51 -15.61
CA ALA A 13 1.13 16.71 -16.15
C ALA A 13 1.21 17.74 -15.03
N ALA A 14 1.98 18.80 -15.26
CA ALA A 14 2.07 19.98 -14.43
C ALA A 14 0.73 20.77 -14.41
N SER A 15 -0.40 20.08 -14.41
CA SER A 15 -1.74 20.62 -14.27
C SER A 15 -2.17 20.42 -12.82
N GLY A 16 -1.54 21.19 -11.92
CA GLY A 16 -1.87 21.15 -10.49
C GLY A 16 -0.93 21.94 -9.59
N PHE A 17 0.30 22.19 -10.03
CA PHE A 17 1.18 23.17 -9.40
C PHE A 17 1.00 24.52 -10.09
N THR A 18 -0.06 25.24 -9.75
CA THR A 18 0.00 26.70 -9.89
C THR A 18 1.11 27.18 -8.95
N CYS A 19 2.04 27.90 -9.54
CA CYS A 19 3.12 28.61 -8.89
C CYS A 19 2.65 29.18 -7.55
N LEU A 20 3.40 28.90 -6.49
CA LEU A 20 3.23 29.49 -5.18
C LEU A 20 3.65 30.97 -5.25
N ASN A 21 2.91 31.78 -6.00
CA ASN A 21 2.92 33.24 -6.00
C ASN A 21 1.57 33.67 -6.62
N ASP A 22 0.69 34.20 -5.77
CA ASP A 22 -0.54 34.95 -6.10
C ASP A 22 -1.85 34.22 -6.47
N ALA A 23 -2.11 33.01 -5.95
CA ALA A 23 -3.48 32.47 -5.94
C ALA A 23 -3.92 32.08 -4.51
N PRO A 24 -5.18 32.40 -4.10
CA PRO A 24 -5.68 32.02 -2.79
C PRO A 24 -5.65 30.50 -2.67
N VAL A 25 -4.88 30.00 -1.70
CA VAL A 25 -4.79 28.59 -1.33
C VAL A 25 -6.22 28.11 -1.06
N ARG A 26 -6.79 27.33 -1.99
CA ARG A 26 -8.03 26.60 -1.69
C ARG A 26 -7.72 25.70 -0.49
N PRO A 27 -8.56 25.70 0.56
CA PRO A 27 -8.31 24.87 1.72
C PRO A 27 -8.15 23.42 1.27
N ALA A 28 -7.10 22.76 1.76
CA ALA A 28 -6.92 21.33 1.52
C ALA A 28 -8.20 20.59 1.95
N PRO A 29 -8.58 19.49 1.26
CA PRO A 29 -9.67 18.65 1.72
C PRO A 29 -9.46 18.28 3.20
N LEU A 30 -10.52 18.29 4.02
CA LEU A 30 -10.47 18.08 5.49
C LEU A 30 -9.71 16.81 5.94
N ASP A 31 -9.44 15.89 5.01
CA ASP A 31 -8.84 14.58 5.25
C ASP A 31 -7.36 14.46 4.78
N SER A 32 -6.67 15.59 4.52
CA SER A 32 -5.27 15.60 4.09
C SER A 32 -4.35 16.42 5.01
N LEU A 33 -3.23 15.84 5.44
CA LEU A 33 -2.17 16.53 6.18
C LEU A 33 -1.00 16.83 5.24
N HIS A 34 -0.51 18.06 5.27
CA HIS A 34 0.65 18.48 4.51
C HIS A 34 1.65 19.18 5.45
N GLY A 35 2.92 18.78 5.37
CA GLY A 35 4.01 19.44 6.07
C GLY A 35 5.19 19.63 5.12
N LEU A 36 5.76 20.83 5.10
CA LEU A 36 6.98 21.16 4.35
C LEU A 36 8.03 21.61 5.35
N HIS A 37 9.21 21.00 5.28
CA HIS A 37 10.36 21.37 6.09
C HIS A 37 11.59 21.53 5.23
N GLU A 38 12.34 22.59 5.47
CA GLU A 38 13.67 22.80 4.88
C GLU A 38 14.74 22.31 5.86
N LEU A 39 15.71 21.56 5.34
CA LEU A 39 16.80 20.96 6.10
C LEU A 39 18.11 21.18 5.36
N LEU A 40 19.22 21.27 6.08
CA LEU A 40 20.55 21.22 5.48
C LEU A 40 21.14 19.82 5.69
N ILE A 41 21.38 19.10 4.60
CA ILE A 41 21.99 17.77 4.60
C ILE A 41 23.35 17.87 3.92
N TYR A 42 24.44 17.64 4.67
CA TYR A 42 25.82 17.79 4.19
C TYR A 42 26.09 19.14 3.49
N GLY A 43 25.52 20.24 4.02
CA GLY A 43 25.67 21.58 3.46
C GLY A 43 24.81 21.88 2.23
N ARG A 44 23.92 20.96 1.82
CA ARG A 44 22.95 21.18 0.74
C ARG A 44 21.56 21.44 1.33
N PRO A 45 20.88 22.52 0.92
CA PRO A 45 19.50 22.75 1.34
C PRO A 45 18.57 21.78 0.63
N VAL A 46 17.74 21.09 1.39
CA VAL A 46 16.82 20.04 0.93
C VAL A 46 15.46 20.31 1.55
N HIS A 47 14.43 20.29 0.72
CA HIS A 47 13.06 20.34 1.18
C HIS A 47 12.50 18.93 1.29
N VAL A 48 11.90 18.64 2.44
CA VAL A 48 11.15 17.44 2.71
C VAL A 48 9.68 17.82 2.83
N THR A 49 8.87 17.28 1.93
CA THR A 49 7.41 17.40 1.98
C THR A 49 6.83 16.06 2.41
N LEU A 50 5.96 16.09 3.42
CA LEU A 50 5.18 14.93 3.84
C LEU A 50 3.71 15.21 3.54
N ILE A 51 3.09 14.32 2.78
CA ILE A 51 1.68 14.38 2.40
C ILE A 51 1.01 13.11 2.92
N ALA A 52 -0.06 13.24 3.69
CA ALA A 52 -0.89 12.11 4.09
C ALA A 52 -2.32 12.34 3.55
N ARG A 53 -2.83 11.38 2.78
CA ARG A 53 -4.17 11.41 2.17
C ARG A 53 -4.99 10.24 2.71
N ARG A 54 -6.15 10.52 3.30
CA ARG A 54 -7.08 9.48 3.74
C ARG A 54 -8.14 9.21 2.66
N SER A 55 -8.40 7.94 2.40
CA SER A 55 -9.45 7.53 1.45
C SER A 55 -10.85 7.76 2.03
N SER A 56 -11.75 8.29 1.21
CA SER A 56 -13.17 8.49 1.53
C SER A 56 -14.06 7.29 1.18
N LYS A 57 -13.56 6.34 0.36
CA LYS A 57 -14.39 5.28 -0.24
C LYS A 57 -15.04 4.34 0.76
N PHE A 58 -14.29 3.92 1.78
CA PHE A 58 -14.80 3.14 2.90
C PHE A 58 -14.48 3.82 4.24
N ALA A 59 -14.83 5.11 4.30
CA ALA A 59 -14.61 5.93 5.48
C ALA A 59 -15.65 5.67 6.59
N GLY A 60 -15.21 5.84 7.82
CA GLY A 60 -16.04 5.82 9.02
C GLY A 60 -15.19 5.93 10.27
N THR A 61 -15.81 5.88 11.44
CA THR A 61 -15.04 5.86 12.69
C THR A 61 -14.34 4.51 12.82
N ARG A 62 -13.14 4.50 13.41
CA ARG A 62 -12.25 3.33 13.51
C ARG A 62 -12.94 2.08 14.09
N PHE A 63 -13.95 2.26 14.92
CA PHE A 63 -14.67 1.15 15.55
C PHE A 63 -15.96 0.77 14.81
N LEU A 64 -16.57 1.69 14.05
CA LEU A 64 -17.77 1.40 13.25
C LEU A 64 -17.45 0.84 11.85
N LYS A 65 -16.29 1.18 11.29
CA LYS A 65 -15.86 0.73 9.95
C LYS A 65 -14.49 0.08 10.02
N ARG A 66 -14.47 -1.23 9.77
CA ARG A 66 -13.29 -2.11 9.71
C ARG A 66 -13.46 -3.11 8.57
N GLY A 67 -12.35 -3.77 8.23
CA GLY A 67 -12.33 -4.70 7.11
C GLY A 67 -12.37 -4.01 5.75
N ALA A 68 -12.96 -4.69 4.79
CA ALA A 68 -13.18 -4.20 3.43
C ALA A 68 -14.64 -4.39 3.01
N ASN A 69 -15.08 -3.58 2.05
CA ASN A 69 -16.38 -3.72 1.40
C ASN A 69 -16.31 -4.74 0.24
N CYS A 70 -17.46 -5.00 -0.40
CA CYS A 70 -17.56 -5.88 -1.56
C CYS A 70 -16.89 -5.35 -2.83
N GLU A 71 -16.50 -4.08 -2.85
CA GLU A 71 -15.80 -3.44 -3.96
C GLU A 71 -14.26 -3.54 -3.79
N GLY A 72 -13.77 -4.05 -2.67
CA GLY A 72 -12.34 -4.19 -2.37
C GLY A 72 -11.70 -2.97 -1.69
N ASP A 73 -12.49 -1.95 -1.33
CA ASP A 73 -12.00 -0.80 -0.59
C ASP A 73 -11.87 -1.14 0.90
N VAL A 74 -10.68 -0.90 1.46
CA VAL A 74 -10.38 -1.15 2.88
C VAL A 74 -10.70 0.06 3.73
N ALA A 75 -11.17 -0.20 4.96
CA ALA A 75 -11.51 0.87 5.89
C ALA A 75 -10.24 1.56 6.36
N ASN A 76 -10.32 2.89 6.53
CA ASN A 76 -9.23 3.71 7.05
C ASN A 76 -7.93 3.57 6.24
N GLU A 77 -8.02 3.45 4.90
CA GLU A 77 -6.86 3.56 4.02
C GLU A 77 -6.27 4.97 4.09
N VAL A 78 -4.96 5.04 4.31
CA VAL A 78 -4.17 6.26 4.30
C VAL A 78 -2.94 6.01 3.45
N GLU A 79 -2.72 6.88 2.48
CA GLU A 79 -1.48 6.99 1.74
C GLU A 79 -0.61 8.06 2.39
N THR A 80 0.64 7.73 2.69
CA THR A 80 1.65 8.69 3.12
C THR A 80 2.73 8.76 2.06
N GLU A 81 2.94 9.96 1.52
CA GLU A 81 3.93 10.25 0.50
C GLU A 81 4.97 11.22 1.05
N GLN A 82 6.24 10.81 0.98
CA GLN A 82 7.39 11.65 1.29
C GLN A 82 8.05 12.10 -0.01
N ILE A 83 8.09 13.40 -0.24
CA ILE A 83 8.76 14.00 -1.39
C ILE A 83 10.00 14.74 -0.89
N ILE A 84 11.14 14.44 -1.50
CA ILE A 84 12.41 15.11 -1.22
C ILE A 84 12.83 15.84 -2.49
N HIS A 85 13.19 17.12 -2.36
CA HIS A 85 13.75 17.86 -3.47
C HIS A 85 14.93 18.73 -3.05
N ASP A 86 15.91 18.84 -3.93
CA ASP A 86 17.07 19.70 -3.75
C ASP A 86 16.66 21.16 -3.92
N ALA A 87 16.81 21.95 -2.86
CA ALA A 87 16.41 23.36 -2.83
C ALA A 87 17.45 24.28 -3.50
N SER A 88 18.67 23.79 -3.75
CA SER A 88 19.73 24.59 -4.38
C SER A 88 19.45 24.88 -5.86
N VAL A 89 18.57 24.10 -6.48
CA VAL A 89 18.19 24.25 -7.89
C VAL A 89 16.74 24.72 -7.97
N MET A 90 16.53 25.99 -8.29
CA MET A 90 15.19 26.59 -8.39
C MET A 90 14.44 26.20 -9.68
N SER A 91 15.06 25.46 -10.59
CA SER A 91 14.44 25.01 -11.83
C SER A 91 13.85 23.61 -11.68
N TYR A 92 12.54 23.48 -11.93
CA TYR A 92 11.84 22.18 -11.91
C TYR A 92 12.44 21.15 -12.88
N ASN A 93 13.03 21.60 -14.00
CA ASN A 93 13.59 20.70 -15.02
C ASN A 93 15.02 20.26 -14.70
N ALA A 94 15.72 20.99 -13.84
CA ALA A 94 17.11 20.70 -13.45
C ALA A 94 17.21 20.14 -12.02
N GLY A 95 16.18 20.36 -11.20
CA GLY A 95 16.09 19.86 -9.83
C GLY A 95 15.88 18.35 -9.78
N SER A 96 16.44 17.72 -8.76
CA SER A 96 16.17 16.30 -8.47
C SER A 96 15.01 16.18 -7.49
N TYR A 97 14.04 15.33 -7.82
CA TYR A 97 12.87 15.04 -7.01
C TYR A 97 12.80 13.53 -6.78
N SER A 98 12.53 13.14 -5.54
CA SER A 98 12.26 11.74 -5.18
C SER A 98 10.96 11.68 -4.40
N SER A 99 10.11 10.70 -4.71
CA SER A 99 8.89 10.43 -3.96
C SER A 99 8.91 8.99 -3.46
N TYR A 100 8.47 8.80 -2.22
CA TYR A 100 8.30 7.50 -1.60
C TYR A 100 6.92 7.41 -0.94
N VAL A 101 6.13 6.41 -1.35
CA VAL A 101 4.75 6.21 -0.90
C VAL A 101 4.65 4.97 -0.04
N GLN A 102 3.96 5.09 1.09
CA GLN A 102 3.55 3.98 1.95
C GLN A 102 2.03 4.02 2.14
N VAL A 103 1.41 2.85 2.15
CA VAL A 103 -0.04 2.71 2.36
C VAL A 103 -0.29 1.93 3.64
N ARG A 104 -1.23 2.42 4.43
CA ARG A 104 -1.74 1.75 5.64
C ARG A 104 -3.25 1.66 5.53
N GLY A 105 -3.82 0.50 5.81
CA GLY A 105 -5.27 0.31 5.82
C GLY A 105 -5.69 -0.82 6.76
N SER A 106 -7.00 -1.07 6.81
CA SER A 106 -7.55 -2.26 7.46
C SER A 106 -7.16 -3.53 6.70
N VAL A 107 -7.17 -4.66 7.39
CA VAL A 107 -6.95 -5.97 6.76
C VAL A 107 -8.07 -6.23 5.74
N PRO A 108 -7.78 -6.58 4.47
CA PRO A 108 -8.76 -6.72 3.40
C PRO A 108 -9.57 -8.03 3.51
N LEU A 109 -10.37 -8.12 4.56
CA LEU A 109 -11.28 -9.22 4.89
C LEU A 109 -12.62 -8.63 5.35
N TYR A 110 -13.69 -9.42 5.32
CA TYR A 110 -14.95 -9.06 5.97
C TYR A 110 -14.88 -9.31 7.48
N TRP A 111 -14.64 -8.26 8.26
CA TRP A 111 -14.60 -8.38 9.71
C TRP A 111 -15.00 -7.10 10.43
N SER A 112 -15.60 -7.30 11.60
CA SER A 112 -16.10 -6.26 12.47
C SER A 112 -15.57 -6.42 13.89
N GLN A 113 -15.73 -5.36 14.67
CA GLN A 113 -15.59 -5.40 16.12
C GLN A 113 -16.88 -4.89 16.73
N ASP A 114 -17.48 -5.69 17.61
CA ASP A 114 -18.73 -5.33 18.26
C ASP A 114 -18.47 -4.25 19.32
N ILE A 115 -18.92 -3.03 19.08
CA ILE A 115 -18.74 -1.90 20.00
C ILE A 115 -19.81 -1.83 21.09
N SER A 116 -20.84 -2.68 21.04
CA SER A 116 -21.98 -2.63 21.96
C SER A 116 -21.61 -3.02 23.39
N THR A 117 -20.49 -3.72 23.56
CA THR A 117 -20.05 -4.20 24.87
C THR A 117 -19.16 -3.16 25.54
N MET A 118 -19.44 -2.84 26.82
CA MET A 118 -18.58 -2.05 27.71
C MET A 118 -17.30 -2.84 28.10
N MET A 119 -16.70 -3.55 27.13
CA MET A 119 -15.50 -4.35 27.30
C MET A 119 -14.28 -3.55 26.82
N PRO A 120 -13.15 -3.57 27.57
CA PRO A 120 -11.93 -2.87 27.18
C PRO A 120 -11.35 -3.31 25.82
N LYS A 121 -11.65 -4.54 25.37
CA LYS A 121 -11.19 -5.08 24.09
C LYS A 121 -12.29 -5.88 23.41
N PRO A 122 -13.17 -5.24 22.62
CA PRO A 122 -14.32 -5.92 22.05
C PRO A 122 -13.91 -6.96 21.02
N PRO A 123 -14.57 -8.14 20.99
CA PRO A 123 -14.14 -9.28 20.18
C PRO A 123 -14.18 -8.96 18.69
N ILE A 124 -13.22 -9.53 17.95
CA ILE A 124 -13.18 -9.49 16.48
C ILE A 124 -14.03 -10.64 15.94
N ARG A 125 -14.91 -10.34 14.99
CA ARG A 125 -15.74 -11.33 14.29
C ARG A 125 -15.45 -11.27 12.80
N LEU A 126 -15.34 -12.44 12.18
CA LEU A 126 -15.36 -12.56 10.72
C LEU A 126 -16.83 -12.62 10.31
N ASP A 127 -17.29 -11.62 9.56
CA ASP A 127 -18.72 -11.45 9.31
C ASP A 127 -19.20 -12.33 8.15
N GLN A 128 -18.30 -12.64 7.21
CA GLN A 128 -18.61 -13.42 6.02
C GLN A 128 -17.42 -14.33 5.66
N ALA A 129 -17.73 -15.59 5.36
CA ALA A 129 -16.74 -16.52 4.82
C ALA A 129 -16.43 -16.17 3.36
N ASP A 130 -15.14 -16.01 3.04
CA ASP A 130 -14.64 -15.74 1.69
C ASP A 130 -13.62 -16.82 1.29
N PRO A 131 -14.08 -18.02 0.90
CA PRO A 131 -13.19 -19.15 0.63
C PRO A 131 -12.25 -18.93 -0.56
N TYR A 132 -12.59 -18.01 -1.45
CA TYR A 132 -11.81 -17.67 -2.64
C TYR A 132 -11.02 -16.37 -2.49
N ALA A 133 -11.00 -15.78 -1.30
CA ALA A 133 -10.31 -14.52 -1.02
C ALA A 133 -10.67 -13.39 -2.01
N HIS A 134 -11.92 -13.36 -2.47
CA HIS A 134 -12.40 -12.43 -3.48
C HIS A 134 -12.16 -10.96 -3.12
N VAL A 135 -12.45 -10.57 -1.88
CA VAL A 135 -12.28 -9.18 -1.44
C VAL A 135 -10.81 -8.79 -1.38
N ALA A 136 -9.98 -9.68 -0.83
CA ALA A 136 -8.55 -9.48 -0.80
C ALA A 136 -7.99 -9.36 -2.22
N ALA A 137 -8.52 -10.14 -3.16
CA ALA A 137 -8.12 -10.09 -4.55
C ALA A 137 -8.47 -8.77 -5.21
N LEU A 138 -9.70 -8.28 -5.05
CA LEU A 138 -10.13 -6.98 -5.56
C LEU A 138 -9.25 -5.86 -5.00
N HIS A 139 -9.00 -5.89 -3.68
CA HIS A 139 -8.13 -4.92 -3.03
C HIS A 139 -6.72 -4.92 -3.62
N PHE A 140 -6.10 -6.10 -3.76
CA PHE A 140 -4.74 -6.19 -4.30
C PHE A 140 -4.68 -5.88 -5.80
N ASP A 141 -5.73 -6.15 -6.57
CA ASP A 141 -5.86 -5.73 -7.97
C ASP A 141 -5.84 -4.18 -8.07
N GLN A 142 -6.63 -3.49 -7.24
CA GLN A 142 -6.63 -2.03 -7.17
C GLN A 142 -5.27 -1.47 -6.74
N MET A 143 -4.61 -2.10 -5.76
CA MET A 143 -3.27 -1.71 -5.32
C MET A 143 -2.23 -1.90 -6.44
N LEU A 144 -2.30 -3.01 -7.19
CA LEU A 144 -1.40 -3.27 -8.32
C LEU A 144 -1.65 -2.26 -9.45
N GLN A 145 -2.89 -1.87 -9.70
CA GLN A 145 -3.21 -0.84 -10.69
C GLN A 145 -2.66 0.54 -10.30
N ARG A 146 -2.71 0.91 -9.01
CA ARG A 146 -2.26 2.21 -8.51
C ARG A 146 -0.75 2.32 -8.32
N PHE A 147 -0.15 1.32 -7.68
CA PHE A 147 1.25 1.36 -7.22
C PHE A 147 2.18 0.44 -8.03
N GLY A 148 1.61 -0.46 -8.83
CA GLY A 148 2.35 -1.49 -9.54
C GLY A 148 2.87 -2.58 -8.61
N SER A 149 3.87 -3.29 -9.11
CA SER A 149 4.46 -4.46 -8.46
C SER A 149 5.92 -4.21 -8.07
N PRO A 150 6.46 -4.86 -7.01
CA PRO A 150 5.79 -5.75 -6.05
C PRO A 150 4.99 -5.03 -4.96
N ILE A 151 4.02 -5.73 -4.37
CA ILE A 151 3.33 -5.27 -3.15
C ILE A 151 3.92 -6.02 -1.95
N ILE A 152 4.42 -5.27 -0.98
CA ILE A 152 4.97 -5.79 0.27
C ILE A 152 4.00 -5.49 1.41
N ILE A 153 3.45 -6.54 1.98
CA ILE A 153 2.47 -6.51 3.08
C ILE A 153 3.22 -6.69 4.39
N LEU A 154 3.28 -5.63 5.19
CA LEU A 154 3.83 -5.65 6.54
C LEU A 154 2.71 -5.96 7.55
N ASN A 155 2.71 -7.16 8.11
CA ASN A 155 1.74 -7.55 9.13
C ASN A 155 2.43 -7.69 10.50
N LEU A 156 2.17 -6.73 11.39
CA LEU A 156 2.77 -6.60 12.72
C LEU A 156 1.91 -7.17 13.86
N VAL A 157 0.85 -7.92 13.54
CA VAL A 157 0.02 -8.58 14.57
C VAL A 157 0.89 -9.52 15.41
N LYS A 158 0.72 -9.45 16.73
CA LYS A 158 1.48 -10.26 17.69
C LYS A 158 1.29 -11.76 17.42
N LYS A 159 2.40 -12.49 17.26
CA LYS A 159 2.36 -13.95 17.04
C LYS A 159 1.92 -14.73 18.28
N ARG A 160 2.33 -14.28 19.48
CA ARG A 160 1.99 -14.88 20.77
C ARG A 160 1.05 -13.94 21.53
N GLU A 161 -0.20 -14.35 21.67
CA GLU A 161 -1.20 -13.67 22.49
C GLU A 161 -1.73 -14.65 23.55
N LYS A 162 -1.97 -14.18 24.79
CA LYS A 162 -2.56 -15.01 25.86
C LYS A 162 -4.00 -15.46 25.50
N ARG A 163 -4.74 -14.61 24.78
CA ARG A 163 -6.06 -14.88 24.23
C ARG A 163 -6.04 -14.48 22.76
N LYS A 164 -6.54 -15.33 21.87
CA LYS A 164 -6.62 -15.02 20.45
C LYS A 164 -7.52 -13.81 20.24
N HIS A 165 -6.99 -12.73 19.69
CA HIS A 165 -7.78 -11.55 19.37
C HIS A 165 -7.52 -11.07 17.95
N GLU A 166 -6.34 -10.49 17.69
CA GLU A 166 -6.01 -9.97 16.36
C GLU A 166 -5.39 -11.06 15.49
N LYS A 167 -4.87 -12.12 16.12
CA LYS A 167 -4.26 -13.26 15.43
C LYS A 167 -5.22 -13.90 14.41
N ILE A 168 -6.53 -13.90 14.66
CA ILE A 168 -7.54 -14.45 13.73
C ILE A 168 -7.42 -13.82 12.34
N LEU A 169 -7.28 -12.49 12.25
CA LEU A 169 -7.14 -11.78 10.98
C LEU A 169 -5.86 -12.18 10.22
N SER A 170 -4.81 -12.50 10.98
CA SER A 170 -3.54 -12.94 10.42
C SER A 170 -3.55 -14.41 9.99
N GLU A 171 -4.37 -15.24 10.65
CA GLU A 171 -4.62 -16.64 10.31
C GLU A 171 -5.45 -16.73 9.02
N GLU A 172 -6.40 -15.80 8.80
CA GLU A 172 -7.22 -15.73 7.57
C GLU A 172 -6.53 -15.05 6.38
N LEU A 173 -5.82 -13.94 6.60
CA LEU A 173 -5.17 -13.20 5.50
C LEU A 173 -4.05 -14.02 4.83
N PHE A 174 -3.40 -14.91 5.59
CA PHE A 174 -2.27 -15.67 5.09
C PHE A 174 -2.62 -16.68 3.98
N PRO A 175 -3.59 -17.60 4.17
CA PRO A 175 -4.01 -18.50 3.10
C PRO A 175 -4.58 -17.74 1.90
N ALA A 176 -5.27 -16.61 2.13
CA ALA A 176 -5.72 -15.73 1.06
C ALA A 176 -4.54 -15.25 0.19
N ILE A 177 -3.49 -14.67 0.79
CA ILE A 177 -2.29 -14.23 0.04
C ILE A 177 -1.62 -15.40 -0.70
N ILE A 178 -1.53 -16.58 -0.10
CA ILE A 178 -0.95 -17.77 -0.75
C ILE A 178 -1.78 -18.16 -1.97
N ASN A 179 -3.10 -18.21 -1.84
CA ASN A 179 -4.01 -18.53 -2.92
C ASN A 179 -3.89 -17.52 -4.07
N LEU A 180 -3.90 -16.21 -3.77
CA LEU A 180 -3.78 -15.16 -4.79
C LEU A 180 -2.44 -15.18 -5.53
N ASN A 181 -1.34 -15.51 -4.84
CA ASN A 181 -0.03 -15.67 -5.46
C ASN A 181 0.06 -16.83 -6.46
N GLN A 182 -0.95 -17.72 -6.55
CA GLN A 182 -1.03 -18.75 -7.59
C GLN A 182 -1.47 -18.18 -8.94
N PHE A 183 -2.20 -17.06 -8.94
CA PHE A 183 -2.78 -16.45 -10.14
C PHE A 183 -1.96 -15.26 -10.68
N LEU A 184 -0.91 -14.85 -9.98
CA LEU A 184 -0.06 -13.72 -10.39
C LEU A 184 1.10 -14.19 -11.28
N PRO A 185 1.39 -13.49 -12.40
CA PRO A 185 2.49 -13.84 -13.30
C PRO A 185 3.85 -13.60 -12.62
N ARG A 186 4.70 -14.64 -12.61
CA ARG A 186 6.08 -14.57 -12.10
C ARG A 186 7.02 -14.07 -13.21
N PRO A 187 8.11 -13.34 -12.88
CA PRO A 187 8.68 -13.11 -11.53
C PRO A 187 8.26 -11.80 -10.86
N LEU A 188 7.72 -10.85 -11.61
CA LEU A 188 7.52 -9.46 -11.19
C LEU A 188 6.36 -9.28 -10.21
N HIS A 189 5.32 -10.13 -10.28
CA HIS A 189 4.11 -9.98 -9.49
C HIS A 189 4.06 -10.99 -8.35
N ARG A 190 4.33 -10.49 -7.14
CA ARG A 190 4.25 -11.27 -5.91
C ARG A 190 3.80 -10.38 -4.75
N LEU A 191 2.85 -10.89 -3.99
CA LEU A 191 2.46 -10.36 -2.69
C LEU A 191 3.43 -10.91 -1.65
N HIS A 192 4.36 -10.08 -1.18
CA HIS A 192 5.33 -10.46 -0.15
C HIS A 192 4.77 -10.15 1.23
N ARG A 193 4.58 -11.16 2.07
CA ARG A 193 4.20 -10.93 3.48
C ARG A 193 5.43 -10.98 4.37
N LEU A 194 5.69 -9.89 5.08
CA LEU A 194 6.67 -9.86 6.16
C LEU A 194 5.94 -9.82 7.51
N GLY A 195 6.25 -10.79 8.37
CA GLY A 195 5.76 -10.85 9.75
C GLY A 195 6.87 -10.57 10.75
N HIS A 196 6.50 -10.44 12.04
CA HIS A 196 7.39 -10.11 13.16
C HIS A 196 8.66 -11.00 13.35
N GLY A 197 8.83 -12.09 12.58
CA GLY A 197 10.03 -12.93 12.58
C GLY A 197 10.73 -13.07 11.23
N ALA A 198 10.18 -12.46 10.16
CA ALA A 198 10.76 -12.54 8.81
C ALA A 198 11.83 -11.46 8.56
N LEU A 199 11.85 -10.38 9.36
CA LEU A 199 12.87 -9.33 9.28
C LEU A 199 14.30 -9.84 9.57
N HIS A 200 14.44 -11.03 10.16
CA HIS A 200 15.74 -11.66 10.43
C HIS A 200 16.16 -12.73 9.40
N GLN A 201 15.28 -13.14 8.48
CA GLN A 201 15.49 -14.37 7.68
C GLN A 201 15.82 -14.12 6.20
N GLU A 202 15.73 -12.87 5.72
CA GLU A 202 16.14 -12.52 4.36
C GLU A 202 17.65 -12.66 4.10
N GLN A 203 18.49 -12.73 5.15
CA GLN A 203 19.93 -12.96 4.99
C GLN A 203 20.31 -14.39 4.55
N ALA A 204 19.36 -15.34 4.51
CA ALA A 204 19.66 -16.74 4.20
C ALA A 204 19.50 -17.11 2.71
N VAL A 205 18.80 -16.30 1.90
CA VAL A 205 18.56 -16.58 0.47
C VAL A 205 19.68 -16.01 -0.43
N GLU A 206 20.47 -15.05 0.05
CA GLU A 206 21.62 -14.47 -0.68
C GLU A 206 22.86 -15.39 -0.80
N ARG A 207 22.84 -16.60 -0.22
CA ARG A 207 23.98 -17.55 -0.33
C ARG A 207 23.98 -18.42 -1.58
N ALA A 208 22.98 -18.30 -2.46
CA ALA A 208 23.04 -18.87 -3.80
C ALA A 208 23.63 -17.80 -4.74
N GLY A 209 24.91 -17.95 -5.10
CA GLY A 209 25.66 -16.98 -5.90
C GLY A 209 25.06 -16.70 -7.30
N PRO A 210 25.49 -15.60 -7.95
CA PRO A 210 24.92 -15.17 -9.23
C PRO A 210 25.34 -16.11 -10.36
N THR A 211 24.36 -16.68 -11.06
CA THR A 211 24.57 -17.16 -12.43
C THR A 211 24.55 -15.95 -13.36
N GLN A 212 25.59 -15.80 -14.19
CA GLN A 212 25.79 -14.64 -15.06
C GLN A 212 24.64 -14.48 -16.08
N PRO A 213 24.09 -13.27 -16.30
CA PRO A 213 23.10 -13.06 -17.33
C PRO A 213 23.77 -12.87 -18.71
N HIS A 214 23.26 -13.59 -19.71
CA HIS A 214 23.57 -13.32 -21.11
C HIS A 214 23.06 -11.94 -21.52
N ARG A 215 23.93 -11.22 -22.23
CA ARG A 215 23.78 -9.82 -22.63
C ARG A 215 22.83 -9.73 -23.83
N GLY A 216 21.55 -9.39 -23.61
CA GLY A 216 20.68 -9.21 -24.76
C GLY A 216 19.23 -8.75 -24.63
N GLU A 217 18.66 -8.35 -23.48
CA GLU A 217 17.20 -8.05 -23.45
C GLU A 217 16.79 -6.88 -22.54
N ARG A 218 17.43 -5.70 -22.68
CA ARG A 218 17.02 -4.50 -21.90
C ARG A 218 15.71 -3.84 -22.38
N GLY A 219 15.18 -4.21 -23.54
CA GLY A 219 13.96 -3.62 -24.12
C GLY A 219 12.66 -4.36 -23.75
N GLU A 220 12.75 -5.62 -23.32
CA GLU A 220 11.59 -6.49 -23.11
C GLU A 220 11.11 -6.51 -21.65
N GLU A 221 12.04 -6.37 -20.68
CA GLU A 221 11.71 -6.20 -19.25
C GLU A 221 10.84 -4.95 -18.99
N ASP A 222 11.14 -3.83 -19.66
CA ASP A 222 10.39 -2.57 -19.53
C ASP A 222 8.97 -2.64 -20.14
N ARG A 223 8.75 -3.58 -21.07
CA ARG A 223 7.40 -3.87 -21.63
C ARG A 223 6.58 -4.75 -20.69
N LEU A 224 7.19 -5.74 -20.03
CA LEU A 224 6.50 -6.56 -19.03
C LEU A 224 6.10 -5.76 -17.78
N LEU A 225 6.92 -4.79 -17.36
CA LEU A 225 6.63 -3.88 -16.24
C LEU A 225 5.38 -3.01 -16.44
N ARG A 226 4.88 -2.87 -17.67
CA ARG A 226 3.72 -2.04 -18.04
C ARG A 226 2.45 -2.83 -18.31
N GLN A 227 2.48 -4.17 -18.26
CA GLN A 227 1.26 -4.96 -18.42
C GLN A 227 0.44 -4.86 -17.13
N PRO A 228 -0.86 -4.50 -17.21
CA PRO A 228 -1.71 -4.51 -16.02
C PRO A 228 -1.83 -5.96 -15.54
N ALA A 229 -1.25 -6.27 -14.39
CA ALA A 229 -1.54 -7.50 -13.70
C ALA A 229 -2.99 -7.41 -13.22
N ARG A 230 -3.91 -8.02 -13.98
CA ARG A 230 -5.31 -8.12 -13.62
C ARG A 230 -5.54 -9.47 -12.97
N LEU A 231 -5.95 -9.47 -11.71
CA LEU A 231 -6.53 -10.66 -11.10
C LEU A 231 -7.86 -10.95 -11.81
N LEU A 232 -7.93 -12.07 -12.55
CA LEU A 232 -9.18 -12.52 -13.17
C LEU A 232 -10.10 -13.06 -12.07
N LEU A 233 -11.01 -12.22 -11.58
CA LEU A 233 -11.91 -12.56 -10.48
C LEU A 233 -13.35 -12.86 -10.95
N PRO A 234 -14.00 -13.90 -10.39
CA PRO A 234 -15.44 -14.10 -10.57
C PRO A 234 -16.22 -12.99 -9.85
N ARG A 235 -17.34 -12.52 -10.43
CA ARG A 235 -18.16 -11.43 -9.85
C ARG A 235 -18.82 -11.86 -8.53
N CYS A 236 -18.78 -11.00 -7.51
CA CYS A 236 -19.53 -11.18 -6.27
C CYS A 236 -21.04 -11.19 -6.53
N PRO A 237 -21.83 -12.11 -5.93
CA PRO A 237 -23.28 -11.96 -5.89
C PRO A 237 -23.64 -10.76 -4.99
N ALA A 238 -24.49 -9.87 -5.48
CA ALA A 238 -24.92 -8.68 -4.75
C ALA A 238 -25.59 -9.08 -3.43
N GLY A 239 -24.95 -8.74 -2.31
CA GLY A 239 -25.52 -8.92 -0.97
C GLY A 239 -26.62 -7.89 -0.73
N ARG A 240 -27.81 -8.38 -0.41
CA ARG A 240 -28.98 -7.63 0.03
C ARG A 240 -28.59 -6.66 1.15
N GLU A 241 -28.85 -5.37 0.97
CA GLU A 241 -28.85 -4.41 2.08
C GLU A 241 -29.82 -4.92 3.15
N VAL A 242 -29.31 -5.16 4.36
CA VAL A 242 -30.14 -5.38 5.54
C VAL A 242 -30.37 -3.99 6.13
N GLY A 243 -31.66 -3.64 6.29
CA GLY A 243 -32.17 -2.29 6.52
C GLY A 243 -31.83 -1.63 7.85
#